data_AF-A0A0V8IWL4-F1
#
_entry.id   AF-A0A0V8IWL4-F1
#
_cell.length_a   1.000
_cell.length_b   1.000
_cell.length_c   1.000
_cell.angle_alpha   90.00
_cell.angle_beta   90.00
_cell.angle_gamma   90.00
#
_symmetry.space_group_name_H-M   'P 1'
#
loop_
_entity.id
_entity.type
_entity.pdbx_description
1 polymer ?
#
loop_
_entity_poly.entity_id
_entity_poly.type
_entity_poly.pdbx_seq_one_letter_code
_entity_poly.pdbx_strand_id
1 'polypeptide(L)'
;MSFDTAVPALKSRIHGCLLGGALGDSLGYAVEFDPITEIRRRFGADGLTGFEALGGGSHFSDDTQMTLYTVDGLVEALEWANSGVGADVNACLWLAYLRWLATQGETPDPAAPAPQPRWIDGHTVLHQRRHPGNACISGLATGEMGTAARPVNPDSKGCGTVMRSAPFGLVPHVTPDAVYKLSADAAALTHGHPSARQSAGIFSLLIHRLVAGEALADAATAVASHASSMDGVAPELPGRLNAAIRLAGQGIVTPEELVAELGEGWVAEEALAVALYAVLATSPAGADSSPDAHFRDALAVAVNHSGDSDSTGSVAGNILGAYYGEACLPDGWLEALEAPEVIRGMADLLVRVTTGEG
;
A
#
# COMPACT_ATOMS: atom_id res chain seq x y z
N MET A 1 5.31 30.31 -15.39
CA MET A 1 5.60 29.24 -16.38
C MET A 1 4.70 28.09 -15.98
N SER A 2 3.79 27.68 -16.86
CA SER A 2 2.92 26.52 -16.58
C SER A 2 3.82 25.29 -16.52
N PHE A 3 3.92 24.63 -15.37
CA PHE A 3 4.48 23.29 -15.30
C PHE A 3 3.50 22.39 -16.04
N ASP A 4 3.78 22.12 -17.31
CA ASP A 4 3.12 21.04 -18.03
C ASP A 4 3.68 19.74 -17.42
N THR A 5 3.04 19.24 -16.37
CA THR A 5 3.44 17.98 -15.75
C THR A 5 3.08 16.88 -16.75
N ALA A 6 4.04 16.55 -17.62
CA ALA A 6 3.91 15.46 -18.57
C ALA A 6 3.41 14.22 -17.85
N VAL A 7 2.39 13.56 -18.41
CA VAL A 7 1.81 12.33 -17.85
C VAL A 7 2.94 11.32 -17.60
N PRO A 8 3.16 10.88 -16.35
CA PRO A 8 4.25 9.96 -16.04
C PRO A 8 4.14 8.66 -16.81
N ALA A 9 5.27 8.18 -17.35
CA ALA A 9 5.37 6.88 -17.98
C ALA A 9 5.12 5.76 -16.96
N LEU A 10 4.60 4.61 -17.41
CA LEU A 10 4.29 3.47 -16.54
C LEU A 10 5.47 3.05 -15.66
N LYS A 11 6.69 3.02 -16.21
CA LYS A 11 7.92 2.75 -15.45
C LYS A 11 8.07 3.69 -14.24
N SER A 12 7.90 4.98 -14.46
CA SER A 12 8.01 5.97 -13.39
C SER A 12 6.87 5.84 -12.37
N ARG A 13 5.67 5.45 -12.80
CA ARG A 13 4.55 5.16 -11.88
C ARG A 13 4.78 3.91 -11.04
N ILE A 14 5.39 2.86 -11.61
CA ILE A 14 5.75 1.64 -10.87
C ILE A 14 6.80 1.96 -9.81
N HIS A 15 7.91 2.62 -10.20
CA HIS A 15 8.94 3.06 -9.24
C HIS A 15 8.38 4.03 -8.21
N GLY A 16 7.64 5.04 -8.67
CA GLY A 16 6.99 6.04 -7.84
C GLY A 16 6.08 5.42 -6.78
N CYS A 17 5.19 4.51 -7.17
CA CYS A 17 4.27 3.83 -6.28
C CYS A 17 5.00 3.01 -5.21
N LEU A 18 5.97 2.17 -5.60
CA LEU A 18 6.66 1.28 -4.67
C LEU A 18 7.60 2.03 -3.73
N LEU A 19 8.38 2.99 -4.24
CA LEU A 19 9.25 3.82 -3.41
C LEU A 19 8.44 4.79 -2.54
N GLY A 20 7.35 5.36 -3.08
CA GLY A 20 6.46 6.25 -2.34
C GLY A 20 5.82 5.54 -1.15
N GLY A 21 5.34 4.31 -1.34
CA GLY A 21 4.84 3.48 -0.25
C GLY A 21 5.92 3.20 0.80
N ALA A 22 7.12 2.80 0.38
CA ALA A 22 8.21 2.53 1.31
C ALA A 22 8.68 3.76 2.10
N LEU A 23 8.63 4.95 1.49
CA LEU A 23 8.88 6.21 2.20
C LEU A 23 7.78 6.51 3.23
N GLY A 24 6.52 6.29 2.86
CA GLY A 24 5.37 6.48 3.76
C GLY A 24 5.40 5.54 4.95
N ASP A 25 5.62 4.25 4.68
CA ASP A 25 5.87 3.21 5.68
C ASP A 25 7.02 3.62 6.61
N SER A 26 8.21 3.89 6.06
CA SER A 26 9.40 4.20 6.88
C SER A 26 9.21 5.44 7.77
N LEU A 27 8.47 6.45 7.29
CA LEU A 27 8.18 7.64 8.08
C LEU A 27 7.15 7.33 9.17
N GLY A 28 6.08 6.62 8.83
CA GLY A 28 5.02 6.26 9.77
C GLY A 28 5.47 5.26 10.83
N TYR A 29 6.37 4.34 10.50
CA TYR A 29 6.92 3.33 11.41
C TYR A 29 7.66 3.97 12.59
N ALA A 30 8.21 5.18 12.40
CA ALA A 30 8.85 5.93 13.48
C ALA A 30 7.89 6.37 14.61
N VAL A 31 6.56 6.32 14.35
CA VAL A 31 5.48 6.82 15.21
C VAL A 31 4.25 5.91 15.31
N GLU A 32 4.23 4.73 14.69
CA GLU A 32 3.08 3.80 14.59
C GLU A 32 2.28 3.59 15.89
N PHE A 33 2.94 3.51 17.04
CA PHE A 33 2.28 3.26 18.33
C PHE A 33 2.21 4.48 19.25
N ASP A 34 2.66 5.64 18.77
CA ASP A 34 2.70 6.85 19.58
C ASP A 34 1.36 7.59 19.51
N PRO A 35 0.79 8.00 20.67
CA PRO A 35 -0.30 8.95 20.64
C PRO A 35 0.20 10.30 20.09
N ILE A 36 -0.68 11.08 19.46
CA ILE A 36 -0.33 12.39 18.87
C ILE A 36 0.35 13.33 19.86
N THR A 37 0.06 13.21 21.16
CA THR A 37 0.72 13.96 22.23
C THR A 37 2.21 13.63 22.34
N GLU A 38 2.58 12.36 22.18
CA GLU A 38 3.96 11.90 22.18
C GLU A 38 4.68 12.26 20.88
N ILE A 39 4.00 12.09 19.73
CA ILE A 39 4.53 12.51 18.43
C ILE A 39 4.90 14.01 18.46
N ARG A 40 3.98 14.86 18.95
CA ARG A 40 4.23 16.30 19.10
C ARG A 40 5.33 16.61 20.12
N ARG A 41 5.44 15.82 21.19
CA ARG A 41 6.52 15.96 22.18
C ARG A 41 7.90 15.68 21.56
N ARG A 42 7.98 14.71 20.66
CA ARG A 42 9.22 14.28 19.99
C ARG A 42 9.62 15.24 18.86
N PHE A 43 8.67 15.70 18.05
CA PHE A 43 8.95 16.38 16.78
C PHE A 43 8.48 17.85 16.70
N GLY A 44 7.72 18.33 17.70
CA GLY A 44 7.19 19.69 17.73
C GLY A 44 5.69 19.76 17.42
N ALA A 45 5.13 20.97 17.38
CA ALA A 45 3.68 21.16 17.29
C ALA A 45 3.06 20.56 16.01
N ASP A 46 3.83 20.55 14.93
CA ASP A 46 3.45 20.05 13.60
C ASP A 46 3.68 18.53 13.45
N GLY A 47 4.22 17.87 14.49
CA GLY A 47 4.51 16.44 14.46
C GLY A 47 5.67 16.06 13.53
N LEU A 48 5.68 14.81 13.07
CA LEU A 48 6.71 14.28 12.18
C LEU A 48 6.43 14.69 10.73
N THR A 49 7.26 15.58 10.18
CA THR A 49 7.06 16.15 8.83
C THR A 49 8.08 15.68 7.80
N GLY A 50 9.12 14.95 8.21
CA GLY A 50 10.10 14.39 7.29
C GLY A 50 11.25 13.64 7.95
N PHE A 51 12.07 13.02 7.09
CA PHE A 51 13.18 12.14 7.49
C PHE A 51 14.30 12.92 8.18
N GLU A 52 14.41 14.22 7.91
CA GLU A 52 15.38 15.13 8.51
C GLU A 52 15.19 15.24 10.04
N ALA A 53 14.00 14.91 10.55
CA ALA A 53 13.69 14.88 11.97
C ALA A 53 14.10 13.54 12.64
N LEU A 54 14.45 12.51 11.87
CA LEU A 54 14.80 11.18 12.37
C LEU A 54 16.30 11.10 12.69
N GLY A 55 16.64 10.85 13.96
CA GLY A 55 18.04 10.79 14.41
C GLY A 55 18.74 9.44 14.26
N GLY A 56 18.04 8.37 13.87
CA GLY A 56 18.50 6.97 13.98
C GLY A 56 18.53 6.16 12.68
N GLY A 57 18.37 6.81 11.53
CA GLY A 57 18.06 6.13 10.27
C GLY A 57 16.55 5.85 10.14
N SER A 58 16.12 5.51 8.92
CA SER A 58 14.74 5.12 8.63
C SER A 58 14.68 3.62 8.38
N HIS A 59 13.56 2.98 8.71
CA HIS A 59 13.34 1.55 8.50
C HIS A 59 11.90 1.35 8.05
N PHE A 60 11.68 0.59 6.98
CA PHE A 60 10.34 0.18 6.56
C PHE A 60 9.83 -1.03 7.36
N SER A 61 8.53 -1.22 7.54
CA SER A 61 7.92 -2.30 8.33
C SER A 61 7.58 -3.53 7.47
N ASP A 62 6.67 -4.39 7.96
CA ASP A 62 6.11 -5.47 7.16
C ASP A 62 5.28 -4.97 5.98
N ASP A 63 4.79 -3.73 6.00
CA ASP A 63 4.11 -3.06 4.88
C ASP A 63 4.90 -3.16 3.58
N THR A 64 6.11 -2.59 3.57
CA THR A 64 7.00 -2.64 2.41
C THR A 64 7.42 -4.07 2.12
N GLN A 65 7.76 -4.86 3.13
CA GLN A 65 8.19 -6.24 2.92
C GLN A 65 7.11 -7.04 2.18
N MET A 66 5.89 -7.06 2.70
CA MET A 66 4.78 -7.78 2.10
C MET A 66 4.41 -7.20 0.74
N THR A 67 4.49 -5.89 0.54
CA THR A 67 4.32 -5.25 -0.78
C THR A 67 5.30 -5.79 -1.80
N LEU A 68 6.58 -5.91 -1.46
CA LEU A 68 7.60 -6.43 -2.38
C LEU A 68 7.38 -7.92 -2.66
N TYR A 69 6.93 -8.72 -1.69
CA TYR A 69 6.53 -10.11 -1.93
C TYR A 69 5.23 -10.23 -2.75
N THR A 70 4.31 -9.27 -2.67
CA THR A 70 3.19 -9.16 -3.61
C THR A 70 3.71 -8.94 -5.03
N VAL A 71 4.65 -8.01 -5.22
CA VAL A 71 5.28 -7.78 -6.52
C VAL A 71 5.95 -9.06 -7.03
N ASP A 72 6.68 -9.78 -6.18
CA ASP A 72 7.35 -11.03 -6.55
C ASP A 72 6.37 -12.11 -7.03
N GLY A 73 5.25 -12.31 -6.31
CA GLY A 73 4.21 -13.24 -6.72
C GLY A 73 3.54 -12.85 -8.05
N LEU A 74 3.31 -11.55 -8.28
CA LEU A 74 2.80 -11.05 -9.56
C LEU A 74 3.81 -11.23 -10.70
N VAL A 75 5.08 -10.94 -10.44
CA VAL A 75 6.18 -11.14 -11.40
C VAL A 75 6.26 -12.61 -11.80
N GLU A 76 6.23 -13.53 -10.84
CA GLU A 76 6.25 -14.97 -11.11
C GLU A 76 5.09 -15.39 -12.03
N ALA A 77 3.87 -14.95 -11.73
CA ALA A 77 2.70 -15.24 -12.56
C ALA A 77 2.84 -14.68 -13.99
N LEU A 78 3.37 -13.46 -14.13
CA LEU A 78 3.59 -12.81 -15.42
C LEU A 78 4.74 -13.46 -16.21
N GLU A 79 5.80 -13.94 -15.57
CA GLU A 79 6.89 -14.71 -16.20
C GLU A 79 6.35 -15.99 -16.86
N TRP A 80 5.48 -16.72 -16.16
CA TRP A 80 4.80 -17.89 -16.71
C TRP A 80 3.92 -17.51 -17.91
N ALA A 81 3.09 -16.47 -17.76
CA ALA A 81 2.20 -16.02 -18.82
C ALA A 81 2.97 -15.58 -20.08
N ASN A 82 4.05 -14.82 -19.92
CA ASN A 82 4.93 -14.39 -21.01
C ASN A 82 5.65 -15.56 -21.69
N SER A 83 5.85 -16.67 -20.97
CA SER A 83 6.39 -17.93 -21.51
C SER A 83 5.31 -18.80 -22.20
N GLY A 84 4.06 -18.33 -22.28
CA GLY A 84 2.94 -19.06 -22.87
C GLY A 84 2.35 -20.14 -21.96
N VAL A 85 2.63 -20.10 -20.66
CA VAL A 85 2.17 -21.07 -19.66
C VAL A 85 1.23 -20.39 -18.68
N GLY A 86 0.03 -20.96 -18.48
CA GLY A 86 -0.89 -20.45 -17.46
C GLY A 86 -0.39 -20.76 -16.05
N ALA A 87 -0.48 -19.77 -15.16
CA ALA A 87 -0.21 -19.92 -13.73
C ALA A 87 -1.41 -19.43 -12.91
N ASP A 88 -1.63 -20.05 -11.75
CA ASP A 88 -2.57 -19.53 -10.76
C ASP A 88 -1.90 -18.38 -10.01
N VAL A 89 -2.39 -17.16 -10.25
CA VAL A 89 -1.83 -15.93 -9.66
C VAL A 89 -1.89 -15.97 -8.13
N ASN A 90 -2.97 -16.49 -7.54
CA ASN A 90 -3.10 -16.58 -6.08
C ASN A 90 -2.12 -17.60 -5.50
N ALA A 91 -1.85 -18.69 -6.22
CA ALA A 91 -0.84 -19.65 -5.79
C ALA A 91 0.57 -19.03 -5.81
N CYS A 92 0.92 -18.24 -6.84
CA CYS A 92 2.20 -17.53 -6.89
C CYS A 92 2.34 -16.54 -5.71
N LEU A 93 1.29 -15.76 -5.43
CA LEU A 93 1.25 -14.84 -4.30
C LEU A 93 1.36 -15.56 -2.96
N TRP A 94 0.64 -16.67 -2.80
CA TRP A 94 0.68 -17.47 -1.58
C TRP A 94 2.08 -18.04 -1.32
N LEU A 95 2.72 -18.58 -2.36
CA LEU A 95 4.10 -19.07 -2.26
C LEU A 95 5.08 -17.94 -1.92
N ALA A 96 4.90 -16.74 -2.50
CA ALA A 96 5.69 -15.56 -2.13
C ALA A 96 5.49 -15.17 -0.66
N TYR A 97 4.26 -15.18 -0.16
CA TYR A 97 4.00 -14.90 1.25
C TYR A 97 4.52 -15.99 2.19
N LEU A 98 4.55 -17.27 1.79
CA LEU A 98 5.21 -18.33 2.56
C LEU A 98 6.74 -18.12 2.65
N ARG A 99 7.37 -17.59 1.58
CA ARG A 99 8.77 -17.16 1.62
C ARG A 99 8.95 -16.00 2.60
N TRP A 100 8.10 -14.97 2.52
CA TRP A 100 8.11 -13.89 3.50
C TRP A 100 7.95 -14.40 4.93
N LEU A 101 6.98 -15.27 5.20
CA LEU A 101 6.76 -15.86 6.54
C LEU A 101 8.04 -16.50 7.09
N ALA A 102 8.77 -17.27 6.27
CA ALA A 102 10.03 -17.88 6.65
C ALA A 102 11.10 -16.83 7.03
N THR A 103 11.14 -15.69 6.32
CA THR A 103 12.05 -14.58 6.66
C THR A 103 11.72 -13.92 8.01
N GLN A 104 10.49 -14.07 8.50
CA GLN A 104 10.06 -13.58 9.81
C GLN A 104 10.34 -14.56 10.96
N GLY A 105 11.03 -15.66 10.67
CA GLY A 105 11.38 -16.72 11.63
C GLY A 105 10.21 -17.65 11.96
N GLU A 106 9.15 -17.62 11.16
CA GLU A 106 7.95 -18.44 11.34
C GLU A 106 8.00 -19.67 10.41
N THR A 107 7.35 -20.75 10.81
CA THR A 107 7.23 -21.97 10.00
C THR A 107 5.75 -22.31 9.83
N PRO A 108 5.26 -22.48 8.60
CA PRO A 108 3.87 -22.89 8.39
C PRO A 108 3.65 -24.35 8.80
N ASP A 109 2.39 -24.78 8.82
CA ASP A 109 2.05 -26.21 8.97
C ASP A 109 2.91 -27.08 8.03
N PRO A 110 3.47 -28.22 8.50
CA PRO A 110 4.33 -29.08 7.69
C PRO A 110 3.69 -29.61 6.39
N ALA A 111 2.37 -29.56 6.25
CA ALA A 111 1.67 -29.91 5.02
C ALA A 111 1.75 -28.80 3.95
N ALA A 112 2.14 -27.58 4.31
CA ALA A 112 2.35 -26.49 3.38
C ALA A 112 3.47 -26.82 2.36
N PRO A 113 3.37 -26.34 1.11
CA PRO A 113 4.44 -26.52 0.15
C PRO A 113 5.68 -25.72 0.58
N ALA A 114 6.86 -26.26 0.25
CA ALA A 114 8.11 -25.51 0.35
C ALA A 114 8.32 -24.69 -0.95
N PRO A 115 8.13 -23.36 -0.93
CA PRO A 115 8.34 -22.55 -2.11
C PRO A 115 9.81 -22.57 -2.54
N GLN A 116 10.06 -22.53 -3.85
CA GLN A 116 11.41 -22.35 -4.37
C GLN A 116 11.91 -20.94 -4.07
N PRO A 117 13.20 -20.76 -3.73
CA PRO A 117 13.75 -19.45 -3.45
C PRO A 117 13.79 -18.60 -4.72
N ARG A 118 13.59 -17.29 -4.55
CA ARG A 118 13.65 -16.26 -5.59
C ARG A 118 14.65 -15.17 -5.21
N TRP A 119 14.91 -14.27 -6.14
CA TRP A 119 15.88 -13.18 -5.97
C TRP A 119 15.65 -12.36 -4.70
N ILE A 120 14.38 -12.05 -4.40
CA ILE A 120 13.98 -11.22 -3.26
C ILE A 120 14.40 -11.83 -1.90
N ASP A 121 14.45 -13.17 -1.79
CA ASP A 121 14.72 -13.85 -0.52
C ASP A 121 16.17 -13.65 -0.02
N GLY A 122 17.09 -13.31 -0.93
CA GLY A 122 18.49 -13.08 -0.60
C GLY A 122 18.75 -11.75 0.14
N HIS A 123 17.76 -10.87 0.22
CA HIS A 123 17.90 -9.54 0.82
C HIS A 123 17.60 -9.56 2.31
N THR A 124 18.66 -9.61 3.14
CA THR A 124 18.56 -9.73 4.61
C THR A 124 17.84 -8.57 5.30
N VAL A 125 17.72 -7.42 4.64
CA VAL A 125 16.91 -6.29 5.14
C VAL A 125 15.43 -6.69 5.30
N LEU A 126 14.92 -7.58 4.43
CA LEU A 126 13.54 -8.08 4.48
C LEU A 126 13.34 -9.16 5.56
N HIS A 127 14.41 -9.60 6.23
CA HIS A 127 14.36 -10.62 7.29
C HIS A 127 14.26 -10.00 8.69
N GLN A 128 14.23 -8.67 8.78
CA GLN A 128 14.05 -7.96 10.04
C GLN A 128 12.57 -7.98 10.42
N ARG A 129 12.26 -8.63 11.55
CA ARG A 129 10.90 -8.69 12.09
C ARG A 129 10.53 -7.35 12.72
N ARG A 130 9.62 -6.61 12.08
CA ARG A 130 9.21 -5.25 12.45
C ARG A 130 7.69 -5.21 12.61
N HIS A 131 7.22 -5.65 13.78
CA HIS A 131 5.80 -5.68 14.17
C HIS A 131 4.82 -6.28 13.15
N PRO A 132 5.11 -7.45 12.52
CA PRO A 132 4.26 -7.98 11.48
C PRO A 132 2.82 -8.21 11.94
N GLY A 133 1.86 -7.80 11.11
CA GLY A 133 0.44 -7.96 11.40
C GLY A 133 0.07 -9.39 11.78
N ASN A 134 -0.56 -9.57 12.95
CA ASN A 134 -0.85 -10.90 13.51
C ASN A 134 -1.62 -11.82 12.54
N ALA A 135 -2.57 -11.27 11.78
CA ALA A 135 -3.36 -12.04 10.82
C ALA A 135 -2.57 -12.43 9.55
N CYS A 136 -1.54 -11.67 9.17
CA CYS A 136 -0.60 -12.08 8.13
C CYS A 136 0.15 -13.34 8.57
N ILE A 137 0.72 -13.31 9.78
CA ILE A 137 1.46 -14.44 10.34
C ILE A 137 0.54 -15.64 10.55
N SER A 138 -0.56 -15.48 11.30
CA SER A 138 -1.43 -16.59 11.66
C SER A 138 -2.12 -17.22 10.45
N GLY A 139 -2.47 -16.42 9.44
CA GLY A 139 -3.11 -16.90 8.22
C GLY A 139 -2.17 -17.79 7.40
N LEU A 140 -0.94 -17.34 7.17
CA LEU A 140 0.07 -18.10 6.44
C LEU A 140 0.56 -19.31 7.23
N ALA A 141 0.66 -19.20 8.56
CA ALA A 141 1.08 -20.28 9.43
C ALA A 141 0.15 -21.51 9.38
N THR A 142 -1.11 -21.33 8.98
CA THR A 142 -2.04 -22.46 8.76
C THR A 142 -1.56 -23.44 7.68
N GLY A 143 -0.72 -22.99 6.74
CA GLY A 143 -0.35 -23.78 5.57
C GLY A 143 -1.49 -23.99 4.57
N GLU A 144 -2.64 -23.35 4.76
CA GLU A 144 -3.76 -23.38 3.82
C GLU A 144 -3.72 -22.19 2.87
N MET A 145 -3.95 -22.44 1.58
CA MET A 145 -4.17 -21.38 0.60
C MET A 145 -5.60 -20.86 0.72
N GLY A 146 -5.79 -19.84 1.56
CA GLY A 146 -7.10 -19.21 1.79
C GLY A 146 -7.75 -18.72 0.49
N THR A 147 -9.08 -18.79 0.43
CA THR A 147 -9.86 -18.35 -0.74
C THR A 147 -11.04 -17.51 -0.31
N ALA A 148 -11.65 -16.73 -1.21
CA ALA A 148 -12.86 -15.98 -0.90
C ALA A 148 -14.02 -16.86 -0.34
N ALA A 149 -14.11 -18.12 -0.75
CA ALA A 149 -15.13 -19.06 -0.29
C ALA A 149 -14.76 -19.79 1.02
N ARG A 150 -13.46 -19.95 1.29
CA ARG A 150 -12.89 -20.57 2.49
C ARG A 150 -11.65 -19.79 2.91
N PRO A 151 -11.83 -18.61 3.52
CA PRO A 151 -10.69 -17.78 3.87
C PRO A 151 -10.08 -18.25 5.18
N VAL A 152 -8.77 -18.01 5.33
CA VAL A 152 -8.14 -18.06 6.65
C VAL A 152 -8.49 -16.78 7.42
N ASN A 153 -8.51 -16.86 8.76
CA ASN A 153 -8.88 -15.75 9.64
C ASN A 153 -10.20 -15.05 9.21
N PRO A 154 -11.35 -15.75 9.23
CA PRO A 154 -12.63 -15.26 8.66
C PRO A 154 -13.10 -13.92 9.24
N ASP A 155 -12.74 -13.61 10.48
CA ASP A 155 -13.15 -12.40 11.18
C ASP A 155 -12.11 -11.28 11.16
N SER A 156 -10.92 -11.50 10.58
CA SER A 156 -9.84 -10.50 10.61
C SER A 156 -10.08 -9.36 9.63
N LYS A 157 -10.17 -8.13 10.18
CA LYS A 157 -10.35 -6.87 9.45
C LYS A 157 -9.06 -6.06 9.21
N GLY A 158 -7.91 -6.55 9.69
CA GLY A 158 -6.65 -5.80 9.74
C GLY A 158 -6.23 -5.16 8.41
N CYS A 159 -5.51 -4.04 8.49
CA CYS A 159 -4.93 -3.30 7.37
C CYS A 159 -3.93 -4.09 6.52
N GLY A 160 -3.44 -5.24 7.03
CA GLY A 160 -2.50 -6.14 6.37
C GLY A 160 -2.85 -6.55 4.92
N THR A 161 -4.13 -6.41 4.54
CA THR A 161 -4.57 -6.60 3.15
C THR A 161 -4.30 -5.37 2.29
N VAL A 162 -4.65 -4.17 2.76
CA VAL A 162 -4.59 -2.94 1.96
C VAL A 162 -3.15 -2.45 1.79
N MET A 163 -2.33 -2.53 2.83
CA MET A 163 -0.94 -2.04 2.82
C MET A 163 -0.09 -2.63 1.69
N ARG A 164 -0.43 -3.85 1.25
CA ARG A 164 0.34 -4.60 0.24
C ARG A 164 -0.37 -4.75 -1.10
N SER A 165 -1.45 -4.01 -1.33
CA SER A 165 -2.35 -4.20 -2.48
C SER A 165 -2.14 -3.19 -3.62
N ALA A 166 -1.27 -2.19 -3.46
CA ALA A 166 -0.94 -1.27 -4.55
C ALA A 166 -0.43 -1.96 -5.83
N PRO A 167 0.45 -3.00 -5.76
CA PRO A 167 1.01 -3.66 -6.94
C PRO A 167 0.00 -4.23 -7.93
N PHE A 168 -1.17 -4.69 -7.48
CA PHE A 168 -2.21 -5.21 -8.37
C PHE A 168 -2.72 -4.16 -9.36
N GLY A 169 -2.76 -2.88 -8.95
CA GLY A 169 -3.19 -1.78 -9.81
C GLY A 169 -2.14 -1.35 -10.83
N LEU A 170 -0.88 -1.76 -10.66
CA LEU A 170 0.23 -1.39 -11.54
C LEU A 170 0.32 -2.28 -12.79
N VAL A 171 -0.37 -3.41 -12.82
CA VAL A 171 -0.33 -4.34 -13.96
C VAL A 171 -1.16 -3.77 -15.12
N PRO A 172 -0.53 -3.45 -16.27
CA PRO A 172 -1.25 -2.86 -17.40
C PRO A 172 -2.09 -3.91 -18.15
N HIS A 173 -3.03 -3.44 -18.97
CA HIS A 173 -3.85 -4.27 -19.85
C HIS A 173 -4.71 -5.34 -19.16
N VAL A 174 -4.94 -5.20 -17.86
CA VAL A 174 -5.91 -5.98 -17.07
C VAL A 174 -7.19 -5.17 -16.92
N THR A 175 -8.36 -5.81 -16.91
CA THR A 175 -9.63 -5.11 -16.72
C THR A 175 -9.79 -4.64 -15.27
N PRO A 176 -10.50 -3.54 -15.01
CA PRO A 176 -10.80 -3.07 -13.65
C PRO A 176 -11.37 -4.16 -12.73
N ASP A 177 -12.31 -4.97 -13.24
CA ASP A 177 -12.92 -6.09 -12.48
C ASP A 177 -11.90 -7.17 -12.12
N ALA A 178 -10.95 -7.44 -13.02
CA ALA A 178 -9.89 -8.41 -12.77
C ALA A 178 -8.87 -7.87 -11.74
N VAL A 179 -8.51 -6.59 -11.79
CA VAL A 179 -7.66 -5.95 -10.76
C VAL A 179 -8.30 -6.08 -9.39
N TYR A 180 -9.57 -5.70 -9.27
CA TYR A 180 -10.33 -5.82 -8.02
C TYR A 180 -10.35 -7.28 -7.53
N LYS A 181 -10.70 -8.22 -8.42
CA LYS A 181 -10.83 -9.63 -8.07
C LYS A 181 -9.50 -10.24 -7.62
N LEU A 182 -8.40 -9.99 -8.33
CA LEU A 182 -7.09 -10.52 -7.99
C LEU A 182 -6.64 -10.06 -6.60
N SER A 183 -6.80 -8.76 -6.31
CA SER A 183 -6.43 -8.19 -5.01
C SER A 183 -7.32 -8.71 -3.88
N ALA A 184 -8.65 -8.76 -4.09
CA ALA A 184 -9.59 -9.25 -3.08
C ALA A 184 -9.43 -10.76 -2.79
N ASP A 185 -9.08 -11.56 -3.81
CA ASP A 185 -8.79 -12.98 -3.62
C ASP A 185 -7.43 -13.18 -2.91
N ALA A 186 -6.41 -12.38 -3.25
CA ALA A 186 -5.11 -12.43 -2.58
C ALA A 186 -5.17 -12.01 -1.10
N ALA A 187 -6.06 -11.07 -0.75
CA ALA A 187 -6.33 -10.71 0.64
C ALA A 187 -6.82 -11.92 1.48
N ALA A 188 -7.61 -12.81 0.85
CA ALA A 188 -8.15 -14.03 1.50
C ALA A 188 -7.09 -15.05 1.92
N LEU A 189 -5.84 -14.90 1.45
CA LEU A 189 -4.69 -15.70 1.88
C LEU A 189 -4.28 -15.43 3.34
N THR A 190 -4.78 -14.36 3.94
CA THR A 190 -4.44 -13.97 5.32
C THR A 190 -5.61 -13.41 6.12
N HIS A 191 -6.58 -12.77 5.46
CA HIS A 191 -7.71 -12.08 6.10
C HIS A 191 -8.99 -12.45 5.38
N GLY A 192 -9.97 -12.99 6.12
CA GLY A 192 -11.22 -13.45 5.54
C GLY A 192 -12.35 -12.44 5.57
N HIS A 193 -12.29 -11.43 6.44
CA HIS A 193 -13.40 -10.52 6.63
C HIS A 193 -13.68 -9.76 5.31
N PRO A 194 -14.95 -9.64 4.88
CA PRO A 194 -15.31 -8.96 3.64
C PRO A 194 -14.73 -7.54 3.55
N SER A 195 -14.81 -6.75 4.62
CA SER A 195 -14.25 -5.38 4.64
C SER A 195 -12.75 -5.35 4.30
N ALA A 196 -11.94 -6.27 4.84
CA ALA A 196 -10.51 -6.33 4.54
C ALA A 196 -10.21 -6.66 3.08
N ARG A 197 -10.93 -7.65 2.53
CA ARG A 197 -10.76 -8.09 1.14
C ARG A 197 -11.25 -7.05 0.13
N GLN A 198 -12.41 -6.45 0.40
CA GLN A 198 -13.00 -5.45 -0.48
C GLN A 198 -12.20 -4.15 -0.45
N SER A 199 -11.68 -3.73 0.70
CA SER A 199 -10.80 -2.54 0.81
C SER A 199 -9.53 -2.71 -0.01
N ALA A 200 -8.89 -3.89 0.04
CA ALA A 200 -7.75 -4.22 -0.80
C ALA A 200 -8.08 -4.13 -2.30
N GLY A 201 -9.23 -4.69 -2.72
CA GLY A 201 -9.71 -4.59 -4.10
C GLY A 201 -9.96 -3.14 -4.56
N ILE A 202 -10.64 -2.34 -3.73
CA ILE A 202 -10.90 -0.92 -3.99
C ILE A 202 -9.61 -0.12 -4.09
N PHE A 203 -8.64 -0.36 -3.21
CA PHE A 203 -7.36 0.32 -3.25
C PHE A 203 -6.58 -0.01 -4.53
N SER A 204 -6.51 -1.29 -4.92
CA SER A 204 -5.87 -1.67 -6.18
C SER A 204 -6.56 -1.05 -7.39
N LEU A 205 -7.89 -0.94 -7.37
CA LEU A 205 -8.67 -0.27 -8.42
C LEU A 205 -8.37 1.23 -8.47
N LEU A 206 -8.18 1.89 -7.32
CA LEU A 206 -7.76 3.29 -7.26
C LEU A 206 -6.40 3.47 -7.94
N ILE A 207 -5.41 2.66 -7.57
CA ILE A 207 -4.08 2.68 -8.20
C ILE A 207 -4.19 2.47 -9.71
N HIS A 208 -5.00 1.51 -10.15
CA HIS A 208 -5.19 1.23 -11.58
C HIS A 208 -5.76 2.42 -12.36
N ARG A 209 -6.74 3.13 -11.79
CA ARG A 209 -7.33 4.35 -12.38
C ARG A 209 -6.30 5.48 -12.50
N LEU A 210 -5.48 5.67 -11.46
CA LEU A 210 -4.41 6.69 -11.47
C LEU A 210 -3.34 6.36 -12.52
N VAL A 211 -2.97 5.09 -12.65
CA VAL A 211 -2.03 4.62 -13.69
C VAL A 211 -2.61 4.80 -15.10
N ALA A 212 -3.93 4.67 -15.27
CA ALA A 212 -4.63 4.98 -16.51
C ALA A 212 -4.71 6.49 -16.82
N GLY A 213 -4.23 7.36 -15.92
CA GLY A 213 -4.15 8.81 -16.12
C GLY A 213 -5.38 9.58 -15.65
N GLU A 214 -6.27 8.96 -14.88
CA GLU A 214 -7.39 9.68 -14.27
C GLU A 214 -6.91 10.70 -13.24
N ALA A 215 -7.66 11.81 -13.10
CA ALA A 215 -7.40 12.79 -12.06
C ALA A 215 -7.68 12.19 -10.68
N LEU A 216 -6.92 12.61 -9.67
CA LEU A 216 -6.96 12.08 -8.32
C LEU A 216 -8.38 12.09 -7.70
N ALA A 217 -9.06 13.23 -7.76
CA ALA A 217 -10.41 13.39 -7.21
C ALA A 217 -11.47 12.56 -7.96
N ASP A 218 -11.32 12.42 -9.29
CA ASP A 218 -12.22 11.63 -10.11
C ASP A 218 -12.04 10.13 -9.82
N ALA A 219 -10.80 9.67 -9.74
CA ALA A 219 -10.47 8.29 -9.40
C ALA A 219 -10.99 7.92 -7.99
N ALA A 220 -10.79 8.81 -7.00
CA ALA A 220 -11.32 8.66 -5.64
C ALA A 220 -12.85 8.54 -5.62
N THR A 221 -13.55 9.44 -6.31
CA THR A 221 -15.02 9.43 -6.41
C THR A 221 -15.53 8.16 -7.11
N ALA A 222 -14.83 7.73 -8.17
CA ALA A 222 -15.18 6.54 -8.93
C ALA A 222 -15.06 5.26 -8.09
N VAL A 223 -13.98 5.09 -7.31
CA VAL A 223 -13.83 3.90 -6.46
C VAL A 223 -14.80 3.90 -5.27
N ALA A 224 -15.12 5.06 -4.69
CA ALA A 224 -16.13 5.17 -3.64
C ALA A 224 -17.54 4.83 -4.17
N SER A 225 -17.86 5.29 -5.39
CA SER A 225 -19.10 4.96 -6.09
C SER A 225 -19.18 3.47 -6.43
N HIS A 226 -18.06 2.90 -6.93
CA HIS A 226 -17.96 1.47 -7.19
C HIS A 226 -18.23 0.67 -5.91
N ALA A 227 -17.54 0.99 -4.81
CA ALA A 227 -17.73 0.33 -3.53
C ALA A 227 -19.20 0.37 -3.05
N SER A 228 -19.86 1.54 -3.20
CA SER A 228 -21.26 1.73 -2.84
C SER A 228 -22.24 0.89 -3.68
N SER A 229 -21.83 0.49 -4.88
CA SER A 229 -22.65 -0.29 -5.82
C SER A 229 -22.42 -1.80 -5.76
N MET A 230 -21.43 -2.27 -4.99
CA MET A 230 -21.10 -3.70 -4.93
C MET A 230 -22.15 -4.48 -4.13
N ASP A 231 -22.60 -5.59 -4.70
CA ASP A 231 -23.43 -6.55 -3.99
C ASP A 231 -22.65 -7.20 -2.84
N GLY A 232 -23.22 -7.20 -1.63
CA GLY A 232 -22.58 -7.79 -0.45
C GLY A 232 -21.35 -7.01 0.06
N VAL A 233 -21.25 -5.71 -0.26
CA VAL A 233 -20.24 -4.84 0.34
C VAL A 233 -20.38 -4.77 1.86
N ALA A 234 -19.25 -4.83 2.55
CA ALA A 234 -19.17 -4.53 3.97
C ALA A 234 -19.60 -3.06 4.18
N PRO A 235 -20.62 -2.79 5.00
CA PRO A 235 -21.22 -1.46 5.09
C PRO A 235 -20.23 -0.37 5.53
N GLU A 236 -19.17 -0.72 6.25
CA GLU A 236 -18.15 0.21 6.73
C GLU A 236 -17.35 0.84 5.59
N LEU A 237 -17.01 0.06 4.54
CA LEU A 237 -16.11 0.50 3.49
C LEU A 237 -16.66 1.71 2.68
N PRO A 238 -17.86 1.66 2.08
CA PRO A 238 -18.41 2.84 1.40
C PRO A 238 -18.60 4.03 2.34
N GLY A 239 -18.97 3.79 3.59
CA GLY A 239 -19.15 4.83 4.60
C GLY A 239 -17.85 5.59 4.87
N ARG A 240 -16.74 4.86 5.07
CA ARG A 240 -15.41 5.43 5.33
C ARG A 240 -14.85 6.19 4.13
N LEU A 241 -14.97 5.66 2.90
CA LEU A 241 -14.52 6.36 1.69
C LEU A 241 -15.27 7.67 1.46
N ASN A 242 -16.60 7.65 1.61
CA ASN A 242 -17.43 8.84 1.47
C ASN A 242 -17.12 9.87 2.57
N ALA A 243 -16.85 9.42 3.80
CA ALA A 243 -16.42 10.30 4.88
C ALA A 243 -15.06 10.96 4.57
N ALA A 244 -14.07 10.20 4.08
CA ALA A 244 -12.77 10.72 3.70
C ALA A 244 -12.86 11.80 2.62
N ILE A 245 -13.61 11.56 1.54
CA ILE A 245 -13.82 12.53 0.44
C ILE A 245 -14.53 13.78 0.96
N ARG A 246 -15.58 13.63 1.77
CA ARG A 246 -16.32 14.74 2.37
C ARG A 246 -15.42 15.59 3.28
N LEU A 247 -14.65 14.94 4.16
CA LEU A 247 -13.77 15.60 5.12
C LEU A 247 -12.64 16.35 4.39
N ALA A 248 -12.07 15.75 3.33
CA ALA A 248 -11.06 16.41 2.50
C ALA A 248 -11.58 17.69 1.85
N GLY A 249 -12.86 17.73 1.45
CA GLY A 249 -13.52 18.94 0.95
C GLY A 249 -13.67 20.07 1.98
N GLN A 250 -13.43 19.80 3.28
CA GLN A 250 -13.43 20.77 4.36
C GLN A 250 -12.01 21.27 4.70
N GLY A 251 -10.97 20.65 4.14
CA GLY A 251 -9.56 20.95 4.39
C GLY A 251 -8.91 20.01 5.41
N ILE A 252 -7.70 20.39 5.83
CA ILE A 252 -6.93 19.64 6.83
C ILE A 252 -7.56 19.86 8.22
N VAL A 253 -7.98 18.77 8.86
CA VAL A 253 -8.55 18.76 10.21
C VAL A 253 -7.50 18.35 11.24
N THR A 254 -7.87 18.46 12.52
CA THR A 254 -6.98 18.01 13.61
C THR A 254 -6.83 16.49 13.61
N PRO A 255 -5.69 15.93 14.07
CA PRO A 255 -5.51 14.48 14.23
C PRO A 255 -6.62 13.81 15.04
N GLU A 256 -7.10 14.48 16.08
CA GLU A 256 -8.17 14.00 16.94
C GLU A 256 -9.52 13.92 16.21
N GLU A 257 -9.81 14.89 15.33
CA GLU A 257 -11.00 14.89 14.46
C GLU A 257 -10.89 13.86 13.34
N LEU A 258 -9.69 13.71 12.75
CA LEU A 258 -9.40 12.68 11.75
C LEU A 258 -9.70 11.29 12.31
N VAL A 259 -9.17 10.96 13.49
CA VAL A 259 -9.40 9.68 14.16
C VAL A 259 -10.88 9.48 14.50
N ALA A 260 -11.57 10.53 14.97
CA ALA A 260 -12.98 10.45 15.30
C ALA A 260 -13.86 10.14 14.07
N GLU A 261 -13.55 10.72 12.91
CA GLU A 261 -14.34 10.59 11.69
C GLU A 261 -13.97 9.33 10.89
N LEU A 262 -12.69 8.99 10.81
CA LEU A 262 -12.16 7.97 9.88
C LEU A 262 -11.62 6.72 10.56
N GLY A 263 -11.32 6.79 11.87
CA GLY A 263 -10.69 5.72 12.62
C GLY A 263 -9.17 5.85 12.70
N GLU A 264 -8.54 4.89 13.36
CA GLU A 264 -7.11 4.89 13.68
C GLU A 264 -6.27 4.14 12.63
N GLY A 265 -6.88 3.56 11.59
CA GLY A 265 -6.16 2.90 10.51
C GLY A 265 -5.92 1.39 10.71
N TRP A 266 -6.07 0.85 11.91
CA TRP A 266 -5.78 -0.56 12.23
C TRP A 266 -6.57 -1.60 11.41
N VAL A 267 -7.71 -1.21 10.83
CA VAL A 267 -8.49 -2.04 9.92
C VAL A 267 -8.49 -1.46 8.50
N ALA A 268 -8.59 -2.34 7.51
CA ALA A 268 -8.30 -2.01 6.12
C ALA A 268 -9.13 -0.83 5.56
N GLU A 269 -10.42 -0.75 5.89
CA GLU A 269 -11.25 0.36 5.42
C GLU A 269 -10.88 1.70 6.05
N GLU A 270 -10.32 1.70 7.26
CA GLU A 270 -9.87 2.90 7.97
C GLU A 270 -8.52 3.36 7.42
N ALA A 271 -7.55 2.44 7.26
CA ALA A 271 -6.24 2.78 6.67
C ALA A 271 -6.41 3.42 5.29
N LEU A 272 -7.25 2.81 4.44
CA LEU A 272 -7.55 3.36 3.12
C LEU A 272 -8.21 4.74 3.19
N ALA A 273 -9.14 4.94 4.11
CA ALA A 273 -9.86 6.20 4.25
C ALA A 273 -8.95 7.33 4.77
N VAL A 274 -8.11 7.06 5.77
CA VAL A 274 -7.14 8.03 6.30
C VAL A 274 -6.13 8.44 5.22
N ALA A 275 -5.56 7.46 4.50
CA ALA A 275 -4.63 7.74 3.42
C ALA A 275 -5.27 8.54 2.28
N LEU A 276 -6.49 8.15 1.85
CA LEU A 276 -7.23 8.86 0.81
C LEU A 276 -7.60 10.28 1.25
N TYR A 277 -8.01 10.46 2.51
CA TYR A 277 -8.25 11.77 3.09
C TYR A 277 -7.00 12.63 3.05
N ALA A 278 -5.86 12.12 3.55
CA ALA A 278 -4.61 12.86 3.61
C ALA A 278 -4.22 13.38 2.23
N VAL A 279 -4.21 12.49 1.23
CA VAL A 279 -3.90 12.81 -0.17
C VAL A 279 -4.88 13.84 -0.76
N LEU A 280 -6.19 13.72 -0.52
CA LEU A 280 -7.15 14.66 -1.09
C LEU A 280 -7.14 16.02 -0.39
N ALA A 281 -6.99 16.04 0.94
CA ALA A 281 -7.02 17.26 1.75
C ALA A 281 -5.80 18.16 1.53
N THR A 282 -4.67 17.56 1.14
CA THR A 282 -3.43 18.28 0.79
C THR A 282 -3.30 18.54 -0.71
N SER A 283 -4.26 18.10 -1.52
CA SER A 283 -4.21 18.29 -2.96
C SER A 283 -4.15 19.79 -3.27
N PRO A 284 -3.20 20.23 -4.11
CA PRO A 284 -2.98 21.66 -4.30
C PRO A 284 -4.14 22.33 -5.02
N ALA A 285 -4.58 23.47 -4.46
CA ALA A 285 -5.68 24.25 -5.00
C ALA A 285 -5.29 25.16 -6.19
N GLY A 286 -4.05 25.10 -6.67
CA GLY A 286 -3.52 25.97 -7.72
C GLY A 286 -2.22 25.47 -8.36
N ALA A 287 -1.76 26.18 -9.41
CA ALA A 287 -0.65 25.78 -10.28
C ALA A 287 0.76 25.91 -9.65
N ASP A 288 0.87 26.39 -8.41
CA ASP A 288 2.14 26.75 -7.77
C ASP A 288 2.68 25.68 -6.79
N SER A 289 2.00 24.55 -6.62
CA SER A 289 2.50 23.45 -5.77
C SER A 289 3.17 22.36 -6.60
N SER A 290 4.37 21.96 -6.19
CA SER A 290 5.12 20.88 -6.82
C SER A 290 4.65 19.50 -6.34
N PRO A 291 4.79 18.45 -7.17
CA PRO A 291 4.47 17.08 -6.77
C PRO A 291 5.15 16.64 -5.46
N ASP A 292 6.39 17.08 -5.21
CA ASP A 292 7.14 16.75 -4.00
C ASP A 292 6.64 17.49 -2.75
N ALA A 293 6.09 18.69 -2.90
CA ALA A 293 5.43 19.39 -1.80
C ALA A 293 4.15 18.67 -1.39
N HIS A 294 3.30 18.32 -2.38
CA HIS A 294 2.08 17.55 -2.12
C HIS A 294 2.40 16.19 -1.46
N PHE A 295 3.46 15.51 -1.89
CA PHE A 295 3.90 14.25 -1.27
C PHE A 295 4.26 14.42 0.21
N ARG A 296 5.10 15.41 0.56
CA ARG A 296 5.49 15.64 1.95
C ARG A 296 4.29 16.04 2.83
N ASP A 297 3.44 16.92 2.33
CA ASP A 297 2.27 17.40 3.06
C ASP A 297 1.28 16.25 3.34
N ALA A 298 0.99 15.43 2.32
CA ALA A 298 0.09 14.29 2.46
C ALA A 298 0.63 13.26 3.45
N LEU A 299 1.92 12.92 3.37
CA LEU A 299 2.53 11.97 4.28
C LEU A 299 2.55 12.50 5.71
N ALA A 300 2.82 13.79 5.91
CA ALA A 300 2.74 14.41 7.23
C ALA A 300 1.32 14.27 7.82
N VAL A 301 0.26 14.50 7.05
CA VAL A 301 -1.12 14.26 7.53
C VAL A 301 -1.36 12.77 7.79
N ALA A 302 -0.89 11.89 6.91
CA ALA A 302 -1.12 10.45 6.99
C ALA A 302 -0.39 9.75 8.14
N VAL A 303 0.70 10.30 8.69
CA VAL A 303 1.47 9.67 9.80
C VAL A 303 1.28 10.34 11.16
N ASN A 304 0.65 11.52 11.20
CA ASN A 304 0.40 12.24 12.45
C ASN A 304 -1.04 12.06 12.93
N HIS A 305 -1.48 10.81 13.05
CA HIS A 305 -2.73 10.42 13.70
C HIS A 305 -2.41 9.29 14.70
N SER A 306 -3.10 9.22 15.84
CA SER A 306 -2.71 8.37 17.00
C SER A 306 -2.92 6.87 16.78
N GLY A 307 -2.74 6.39 15.56
CA GLY A 307 -2.98 5.03 15.13
C GLY A 307 -1.92 4.54 14.16
N ASP A 308 -2.34 3.63 13.30
CA ASP A 308 -1.56 2.82 12.36
C ASP A 308 -0.86 3.67 11.29
N SER A 309 0.20 4.36 11.70
CA SER A 309 0.81 5.47 10.97
C SER A 309 1.67 5.01 9.79
N ASP A 310 2.33 3.85 9.89
CA ASP A 310 3.06 3.25 8.78
C ASP A 310 2.10 2.78 7.68
N SER A 311 1.02 2.08 8.01
CA SER A 311 0.04 1.63 7.01
C SER A 311 -0.62 2.79 6.25
N THR A 312 -1.06 3.82 6.97
CA THR A 312 -1.68 4.99 6.32
C THR A 312 -0.68 5.80 5.52
N GLY A 313 0.56 5.94 6.02
CA GLY A 313 1.66 6.58 5.30
C GLY A 313 1.99 5.82 4.01
N SER A 314 2.11 4.50 4.10
CA SER A 314 2.39 3.60 2.99
C SER A 314 1.34 3.70 1.88
N VAL A 315 0.06 3.58 2.24
CA VAL A 315 -1.05 3.70 1.28
C VAL A 315 -1.08 5.09 0.65
N ALA A 316 -0.88 6.17 1.41
CA ALA A 316 -0.83 7.54 0.87
C ALA A 316 0.34 7.72 -0.11
N GLY A 317 1.52 7.20 0.25
CA GLY A 317 2.72 7.20 -0.58
C GLY A 317 2.55 6.41 -1.88
N ASN A 318 1.89 5.25 -1.83
CA ASN A 318 1.54 4.49 -3.02
C ASN A 318 0.61 5.29 -3.95
N ILE A 319 -0.42 5.94 -3.43
CA ILE A 319 -1.38 6.72 -4.22
C ILE A 319 -0.66 7.84 -4.97
N LEU A 320 0.13 8.65 -4.25
CA LEU A 320 0.83 9.78 -4.87
C LEU A 320 1.97 9.35 -5.79
N GLY A 321 2.67 8.28 -5.44
CA GLY A 321 3.69 7.68 -6.30
C GLY A 321 3.10 7.11 -7.59
N ALA A 322 1.93 6.47 -7.53
CA ALA A 322 1.22 6.00 -8.72
C ALA A 322 0.72 7.18 -9.57
N TYR A 323 0.27 8.28 -8.94
CA TYR A 323 -0.28 9.46 -9.62
C TYR A 323 0.79 10.33 -10.29
N TYR A 324 1.86 10.67 -9.58
CA TYR A 324 2.93 11.56 -10.06
C TYR A 324 4.17 10.84 -10.61
N GLY A 325 4.29 9.53 -10.39
CA GLY A 325 5.55 8.81 -10.63
C GLY A 325 6.65 9.24 -9.67
N GLU A 326 7.91 9.05 -10.07
CA GLU A 326 9.07 9.42 -9.24
C GLU A 326 9.20 10.94 -9.02
N ALA A 327 8.51 11.77 -9.80
CA ALA A 327 8.61 13.23 -9.72
C ALA A 327 8.11 13.82 -8.39
N CYS A 328 7.32 13.07 -7.61
CA CYS A 328 6.87 13.49 -6.28
C CYS A 328 7.80 13.05 -5.15
N LEU A 329 8.82 12.23 -5.42
CA LEU A 329 9.64 11.66 -4.37
C LEU A 329 10.79 12.60 -4.01
N PRO A 330 10.91 13.06 -2.75
CA PRO A 330 12.03 13.90 -2.32
C PRO A 330 13.37 13.17 -2.40
N ASP A 331 14.36 13.74 -3.08
CA ASP A 331 15.71 13.16 -3.20
C ASP A 331 16.34 12.84 -1.83
N GLY A 332 16.28 13.79 -0.89
CA GLY A 332 16.84 13.60 0.45
C GLY A 332 16.13 12.49 1.25
N TRP A 333 14.86 12.20 0.97
CA TRP A 333 14.15 11.09 1.60
C TRP A 333 14.52 9.76 0.95
N LEU A 334 14.71 9.73 -0.38
CA LEU A 334 15.22 8.55 -1.08
C LEU A 334 16.63 8.17 -0.64
N GLU A 335 17.49 9.15 -0.38
CA GLU A 335 18.84 8.94 0.19
C GLU A 335 18.79 8.37 1.62
N ALA A 336 17.78 8.77 2.40
CA ALA A 336 17.59 8.32 3.78
C ALA A 336 16.80 7.00 3.90
N LEU A 337 16.11 6.57 2.84
CA LEU A 337 15.34 5.35 2.79
C LEU A 337 16.24 4.12 2.97
N GLU A 338 15.76 3.13 3.70
CA GLU A 338 16.47 1.88 3.85
C GLU A 338 16.43 1.05 2.56
N ALA A 339 17.61 0.60 2.11
CA ALA A 339 17.76 -0.34 1.00
C ALA A 339 16.91 -0.01 -0.27
N PRO A 340 16.91 1.24 -0.77
CA PRO A 340 16.10 1.65 -1.92
C PRO A 340 16.41 0.84 -3.18
N GLU A 341 17.62 0.28 -3.29
CA GLU A 341 18.02 -0.61 -4.38
C GLU A 341 17.21 -1.92 -4.44
N VAL A 342 16.74 -2.42 -3.29
CA VAL A 342 15.90 -3.64 -3.25
C VAL A 342 14.53 -3.35 -3.82
N ILE A 343 13.95 -2.21 -3.41
CA ILE A 343 12.66 -1.74 -3.91
C ILE A 343 12.74 -1.44 -5.41
N ARG A 344 13.79 -0.74 -5.86
CA ARG A 344 14.04 -0.47 -7.28
C ARG A 344 14.24 -1.75 -8.08
N GLY A 345 14.94 -2.74 -7.54
CA GLY A 345 15.12 -4.04 -8.20
C GLY A 345 13.81 -4.79 -8.42
N MET A 346 12.90 -4.80 -7.43
CA MET A 346 11.56 -5.35 -7.61
C MET A 346 10.72 -4.54 -8.60
N ALA A 347 10.81 -3.21 -8.56
CA ALA A 347 10.16 -2.34 -9.53
C ALA A 347 10.64 -2.65 -10.95
N ASP A 348 11.94 -2.81 -11.16
CA ASP A 348 12.54 -3.16 -12.46
C ASP A 348 12.12 -4.54 -12.95
N LEU A 349 12.00 -5.53 -12.07
CA LEU A 349 11.44 -6.85 -12.42
C LEU A 349 9.99 -6.72 -12.90
N LEU A 350 9.15 -5.95 -12.20
CA LEU A 350 7.76 -5.72 -12.60
C LEU A 350 7.69 -4.98 -13.94
N VAL A 351 8.51 -3.94 -14.15
CA VAL A 351 8.60 -3.21 -15.42
C VAL A 351 8.98 -4.16 -16.56
N ARG A 352 10.00 -5.01 -16.35
CA ARG A 352 10.45 -5.98 -17.37
C ARG A 352 9.34 -6.91 -17.81
N VAL A 353 8.60 -7.50 -16.88
CA VAL A 353 7.55 -8.48 -17.22
C VAL A 353 6.26 -7.85 -17.74
N THR A 354 6.03 -6.55 -17.52
CA THR A 354 4.82 -5.84 -17.97
C THR A 354 5.01 -5.05 -19.26
N THR A 355 6.23 -4.60 -19.56
CA THR A 355 6.52 -3.75 -20.73
C THR A 355 7.50 -4.37 -21.71
N GLY A 356 8.27 -5.38 -21.29
CA GLY A 356 9.42 -5.89 -22.04
C GLY A 356 10.66 -4.98 -21.99
N GLU A 357 10.58 -3.81 -21.33
CA GLU A 357 11.71 -2.92 -21.09
C GLU A 357 12.45 -3.37 -19.81
N GLY A 358 13.73 -3.73 -19.89
CA GLY A 358 14.49 -4.13 -18.70
C GLY A 358 15.90 -4.61 -18.98
#